data_AF-A0A2V8RJB1-F1
#
_entry.id   AF-A0A2V8RJB1-F1
#
_cell.length_a   1.000
_cell.length_b   1.000
_cell.length_c   1.000
_cell.angle_alpha   90.00
_cell.angle_beta   90.00
_cell.angle_gamma   90.00
#
_symmetry.space_group_name_H-M   'P 1'
#
loop_
_entity.id
_entity.type
_entity.pdbx_description
1 polymer ?
#
loop_
_entity_poly.entity_id
_entity_poly.type
_entity_poly.pdbx_seq_one_letter_code
_entity_poly.pdbx_strand_id
1 'polypeptide(L)'
;MLTRLTEQIKTGDEIKKQIRQRLDSKIPQLIGGLNDLLNRADVEVQRAGKKAVTVIVDNLDRVTRKDLGDGRTSHDALFIEHGDQLCALRCHTIYTVPISMMYGLSARDLGGIFDRAQVLPMIKSHEPQVSGGGPSPAGVQRLRDIIGRRIDVGVLCEPEAVEYFCQACGGHPRDLMTLVRNSIEYVEDENQPRPITLAAARRAEGQLVSAFARMIPEDYFEKLVAVHQTNKIKKDDDHQKMLFSQSVLEYADEPDEAGSDTEKEPWHDVHPAVQKLKSFREALNERSRPAVES
;
A
#
# COMPACT_ATOMS: atom_id res chain seq x y z
N MET A 1 15.26 -10.78 34.07
CA MET A 1 15.77 -9.41 33.83
C MET A 1 15.06 -8.72 32.67
N LEU A 2 14.89 -9.37 31.51
CA LEU A 2 14.15 -8.82 30.36
C LEU A 2 12.73 -8.36 30.72
N THR A 3 11.98 -9.12 31.52
CA THR A 3 10.59 -8.80 31.90
C THR A 3 10.43 -7.49 32.68
N ARG A 4 11.37 -7.15 33.56
CA ARG A 4 11.37 -5.86 34.30
C ARG A 4 11.73 -4.68 33.40
N LEU A 5 12.58 -4.92 32.39
CA LEU A 5 12.90 -3.91 31.37
C LEU A 5 11.65 -3.60 30.52
N THR A 6 10.91 -4.63 30.11
CA THR A 6 9.67 -4.49 29.33
C THR A 6 8.55 -3.77 30.10
N GLU A 7 8.49 -3.90 31.42
CA GLU A 7 7.52 -3.22 32.28
C GLU A 7 7.84 -1.73 32.50
N GLN A 8 9.12 -1.37 32.66
CA GLN A 8 9.54 0.04 32.81
C GLN A 8 9.44 0.86 31.51
N ILE A 9 9.46 0.20 30.35
CA ILE A 9 9.28 0.83 29.03
C ILE A 9 7.85 1.39 28.84
N LYS A 10 6.86 0.93 29.63
CA LYS A 10 5.46 1.30 29.45
C LYS A 10 5.04 2.64 30.07
N THR A 11 5.86 3.32 30.89
CA THR A 11 5.32 4.32 31.85
C THR A 11 5.88 5.75 31.82
N GLY A 12 6.67 6.18 30.81
CA GLY A 12 6.97 7.62 30.69
C GLY A 12 7.74 8.03 29.43
N ASP A 13 7.35 9.15 28.81
CA ASP A 13 7.99 9.66 27.60
C ASP A 13 9.46 10.06 27.81
N GLU A 14 9.83 10.43 29.04
CA GLU A 14 11.20 10.76 29.42
C GLU A 14 12.10 9.53 29.50
N ILE A 15 11.57 8.38 29.96
CA ILE A 15 12.27 7.09 29.93
C ILE A 15 12.45 6.62 28.49
N LYS A 16 11.42 6.78 27.62
CA LYS A 16 11.56 6.47 26.18
C LYS A 16 12.64 7.34 25.52
N LYS A 17 12.73 8.62 25.88
CA LYS A 17 13.75 9.54 25.36
C LYS A 17 15.16 9.14 25.82
N GLN A 18 15.34 8.79 27.09
CA GLN A 18 16.62 8.28 27.61
C GLN A 18 17.01 6.92 27.01
N ILE A 19 16.04 6.04 26.79
CA ILE A 19 16.27 4.75 26.12
C ILE A 19 16.68 4.97 24.66
N ARG A 20 16.01 5.86 23.92
CA ARG A 20 16.41 6.24 22.55
C ARG A 20 17.84 6.76 22.52
N GLN A 21 18.18 7.75 23.35
CA GLN A 21 19.54 8.28 23.41
C GLN A 21 20.61 7.21 23.70
N ARG A 22 20.30 6.27 24.59
CA ARG A 22 21.20 5.14 24.87
C ARG A 22 21.29 4.17 23.69
N LEU A 23 20.18 3.86 23.03
CA LEU A 23 20.16 2.99 21.86
C LEU A 23 20.89 3.61 20.67
N ASP A 24 20.70 4.90 20.41
CA ASP A 24 21.33 5.64 19.31
C ASP A 24 22.86 5.58 19.42
N SER A 25 23.40 5.69 20.64
CA SER A 25 24.84 5.54 20.90
C SER A 25 25.39 4.13 20.60
N LYS A 26 24.51 3.13 20.50
CA LYS A 26 24.86 1.72 20.23
C LYS A 26 24.62 1.30 18.79
N ILE A 27 23.89 2.08 18.00
CA ILE A 27 23.60 1.77 16.59
C ILE A 27 24.88 1.49 15.79
N PRO A 28 25.95 2.31 15.86
CA PRO A 28 27.19 2.02 15.13
C PRO A 28 27.84 0.69 15.52
N GLN A 29 27.79 0.32 16.81
CA GLN A 29 28.33 -0.95 17.31
C GLN A 29 27.51 -2.13 16.80
N LEU A 30 26.18 -2.00 16.75
CA LEU A 30 25.29 -3.02 16.22
C LEU A 30 25.48 -3.22 14.72
N ILE A 31 25.57 -2.13 13.95
CA ILE A 31 25.86 -2.18 12.51
C ILE A 31 27.22 -2.84 12.26
N GLY A 32 28.25 -2.50 13.04
CA GLY A 32 29.57 -3.13 12.95
C GLY A 32 29.50 -4.65 13.16
N GLY A 33 28.85 -5.09 14.25
CA GLY A 33 28.70 -6.52 14.54
C GLY A 33 27.87 -7.27 13.47
N LEU A 34 26.82 -6.64 12.95
CA LEU A 34 26.02 -7.22 11.86
C LEU A 34 26.84 -7.32 10.56
N ASN A 35 27.65 -6.32 10.25
CA ASN A 35 28.53 -6.33 9.09
C ASN A 35 29.60 -7.41 9.20
N ASP A 36 30.16 -7.67 10.38
CA ASP A 36 31.08 -8.78 10.58
C ASP A 36 30.41 -10.14 10.31
N LEU A 37 29.14 -10.29 10.69
CA LEU A 37 28.36 -11.48 10.37
C LEU A 37 28.08 -11.60 8.87
N LEU A 38 27.65 -10.51 8.23
CA LEU A 38 27.35 -10.47 6.79
C LEU A 38 28.60 -10.79 5.95
N ASN A 39 29.77 -10.25 6.30
CA ASN A 39 31.02 -10.53 5.60
C ASN A 39 31.38 -12.03 5.68
N ARG A 40 31.18 -12.68 6.83
CA ARG A 40 31.40 -14.13 6.96
C ARG A 40 30.40 -14.93 6.13
N ALA A 41 29.13 -14.54 6.15
CA ALA A 41 28.10 -15.18 5.35
C ALA A 41 28.40 -15.06 3.84
N ASP A 42 28.88 -13.91 3.39
CA ASP A 42 29.21 -13.67 1.98
C ASP A 42 30.33 -14.60 1.49
N VAL A 43 31.35 -14.83 2.32
CA VAL A 43 32.41 -15.82 2.02
C VAL A 43 31.84 -17.22 1.81
N GLU A 44 30.92 -17.68 2.65
CA GLU A 44 30.31 -19.00 2.50
C GLU A 44 29.38 -19.09 1.29
N VAL A 45 28.62 -18.01 1.01
CA VAL A 45 27.74 -17.90 -0.16
C VAL A 45 28.56 -17.96 -1.47
N GLN A 46 29.70 -17.27 -1.53
CA GLN A 46 30.62 -17.34 -2.66
C GLN A 46 31.23 -18.73 -2.83
N ARG A 47 31.62 -19.41 -1.74
CA ARG A 47 32.08 -20.81 -1.79
C ARG A 47 31.02 -21.77 -2.32
N ALA A 48 29.74 -21.48 -2.07
CA ALA A 48 28.61 -22.23 -2.61
C ALA A 48 28.26 -21.86 -4.07
N GLY A 49 29.08 -21.05 -4.75
CA GLY A 49 28.87 -20.64 -6.15
C GLY A 49 27.77 -19.60 -6.35
N LYS A 50 27.38 -18.87 -5.30
CA LYS A 50 26.42 -17.76 -5.36
C LYS A 50 27.17 -16.42 -5.36
N LYS A 51 26.49 -15.35 -5.75
CA LYS A 51 27.14 -14.03 -5.98
C LYS A 51 27.38 -13.24 -4.69
N ALA A 52 26.32 -13.04 -3.92
CA ALA A 52 26.37 -12.22 -2.70
C ALA A 52 25.16 -12.49 -1.81
N VAL A 53 25.27 -12.14 -0.53
CA VAL A 53 24.11 -12.06 0.38
C VAL A 53 23.21 -10.90 -0.02
N THR A 54 21.89 -11.14 -0.03
CA THR A 54 20.86 -10.10 -0.22
C THR A 54 19.84 -10.18 0.92
N VAL A 55 19.53 -9.05 1.52
CA VAL A 55 18.56 -8.92 2.61
C VAL A 55 17.33 -8.17 2.12
N ILE A 56 16.15 -8.72 2.36
CA ILE A 56 14.87 -8.04 2.11
C ILE A 56 14.25 -7.73 3.46
N VAL A 57 14.11 -6.44 3.77
CA VAL A 57 13.45 -5.97 4.98
C VAL A 57 12.02 -5.56 4.63
N ASP A 58 11.13 -6.52 4.81
CA ASP A 58 9.71 -6.40 4.50
C ASP A 58 8.91 -5.73 5.65
N ASN A 59 7.75 -5.17 5.31
CA ASN A 59 6.78 -4.53 6.20
C ASN A 59 7.23 -3.22 6.89
N LEU A 60 8.31 -2.58 6.45
CA LEU A 60 8.65 -1.23 6.91
C LEU A 60 7.68 -0.18 6.35
N ASP A 61 7.04 -0.46 5.20
CA ASP A 61 5.92 0.32 4.65
C ASP A 61 4.69 0.35 5.56
N ARG A 62 4.56 -0.60 6.50
CA ARG A 62 3.45 -0.70 7.45
C ARG A 62 3.70 0.03 8.77
N VAL A 63 4.88 0.60 8.96
CA VAL A 63 5.17 1.39 10.17
C VAL A 63 4.18 2.55 10.24
N THR A 64 3.49 2.71 11.37
CA THR A 64 2.50 3.77 11.51
C THR A 64 3.16 5.15 11.39
N ARG A 65 2.59 6.00 10.53
CA ARG A 65 2.94 7.42 10.45
C ARG A 65 2.46 8.15 11.71
N LYS A 66 3.39 8.70 12.48
CA LYS A 66 3.11 9.48 13.68
C LYS A 66 3.74 10.85 13.53
N ASP A 67 2.98 11.90 13.82
CA ASP A 67 3.53 13.25 13.96
C ASP A 67 4.45 13.31 15.19
N LEU A 68 5.63 13.89 15.02
CA LEU A 68 6.63 14.07 16.08
C LEU A 68 6.60 15.47 16.70
N GLY A 69 5.73 16.37 16.23
CA GLY A 69 5.45 17.68 16.84
C GLY A 69 6.28 18.84 16.30
N ASP A 70 7.18 18.60 15.35
CA ASP A 70 8.05 19.62 14.73
C ASP A 70 7.99 19.60 13.20
N GLY A 71 6.86 19.15 12.66
CA GLY A 71 6.63 19.02 11.22
C GLY A 71 7.23 17.73 10.64
N ARG A 72 7.87 16.90 11.45
CA ARG A 72 8.40 15.59 11.05
C ARG A 72 7.48 14.46 11.46
N THR A 73 7.66 13.32 10.80
CA THR A 73 6.95 12.09 11.11
C THR A 73 7.89 10.95 11.50
N SER A 74 7.34 9.90 12.09
CA SER A 74 8.07 8.64 12.33
C SER A 74 8.67 8.04 11.06
N HIS A 75 8.10 8.33 9.89
CA HIS A 75 8.65 7.92 8.60
C HIS A 75 9.92 8.71 8.25
N ASP A 76 9.90 10.02 8.43
CA ASP A 76 11.08 10.87 8.18
C ASP A 76 12.24 10.48 9.10
N ALA A 77 11.94 10.23 10.38
CA ALA A 77 12.95 9.74 11.31
C ALA A 77 13.58 8.41 10.83
N LEU A 78 12.77 7.44 10.42
CA LEU A 78 13.27 6.11 10.03
C LEU A 78 14.03 6.12 8.71
N PHE A 79 13.47 6.71 7.66
CA PHE A 79 14.00 6.55 6.30
C PHE A 79 14.89 7.71 5.86
N ILE A 80 14.75 8.90 6.46
CA ILE A 80 15.57 10.07 6.10
C ILE A 80 16.68 10.25 7.14
N GLU A 81 16.33 10.46 8.42
CA GLU A 81 17.34 10.75 9.46
C GLU A 81 18.24 9.54 9.75
N HIS A 82 17.66 8.33 9.79
CA HIS A 82 18.39 7.08 9.96
C HIS A 82 18.67 6.36 8.63
N GLY A 83 18.43 7.02 7.49
CA GLY A 83 18.61 6.45 6.16
C GLY A 83 20.04 5.94 5.90
N ASP A 84 21.05 6.75 6.23
CA ASP A 84 22.47 6.35 6.11
C ASP A 84 22.80 5.10 6.95
N GLN A 85 22.14 4.93 8.10
CA GLN A 85 22.32 3.78 8.97
C GLN A 85 21.70 2.52 8.36
N LEU A 86 20.58 2.65 7.65
CA LEU A 86 19.99 1.57 6.86
C LEU A 86 20.95 1.19 5.70
N CYS A 87 21.52 2.17 5.01
CA CYS A 87 22.48 1.93 3.92
C CYS A 87 23.86 1.44 4.38
N ALA A 88 24.17 1.47 5.68
CA ALA A 88 25.48 1.08 6.21
C ALA A 88 25.70 -0.45 6.28
N LEU A 89 24.69 -1.27 5.96
CA LEU A 89 24.84 -2.72 5.91
C LEU A 89 25.69 -3.15 4.72
N ARG A 90 26.70 -3.99 4.95
CA ARG A 90 27.63 -4.52 3.93
C ARG A 90 27.03 -5.69 3.15
N CYS A 91 25.85 -5.47 2.57
CA CYS A 91 25.19 -6.40 1.66
C CYS A 91 24.15 -5.66 0.80
N HIS A 92 23.68 -6.29 -0.27
CA HIS A 92 22.53 -5.75 -1.00
C HIS A 92 21.29 -5.80 -0.11
N THR A 93 20.62 -4.66 0.06
CA THR A 93 19.45 -4.56 0.91
C THR A 93 18.28 -3.94 0.16
N ILE A 94 17.10 -4.55 0.29
CA ILE A 94 15.85 -4.04 -0.24
C ILE A 94 14.96 -3.67 0.94
N TYR A 95 14.60 -2.40 1.03
CA TYR A 95 13.65 -1.89 2.02
C TYR A 95 12.28 -1.65 1.38
N THR A 96 11.24 -2.04 2.10
CA THR A 96 9.87 -1.61 1.79
C THR A 96 9.65 -0.22 2.39
N VAL A 97 9.11 0.71 1.62
CA VAL A 97 8.90 2.10 2.06
C VAL A 97 7.44 2.47 1.79
N PRO A 98 6.76 3.22 2.68
CA PRO A 98 5.40 3.66 2.41
C PRO A 98 5.34 4.50 1.13
N ILE A 99 4.44 4.16 0.20
CA ILE A 99 4.27 4.88 -1.06
C ILE A 99 4.01 6.38 -0.85
N SER A 100 3.39 6.76 0.27
CA SER A 100 3.18 8.15 0.65
C SER A 100 4.47 8.98 0.73
N MET A 101 5.62 8.36 1.01
CA MET A 101 6.91 9.05 1.04
C MET A 101 7.47 9.32 -0.36
N MET A 102 6.99 8.62 -1.37
CA MET A 102 7.35 8.85 -2.78
C MET A 102 6.65 10.08 -3.37
N TYR A 103 5.78 10.73 -2.59
CA TYR A 103 5.06 11.93 -2.98
C TYR A 103 5.41 13.08 -2.05
N GLY A 104 5.75 14.25 -2.60
CA GLY A 104 6.16 15.43 -1.83
C GLY A 104 7.68 15.60 -1.75
N LEU A 105 8.15 16.42 -0.81
CA LEU A 105 9.58 16.74 -0.68
C LEU A 105 10.43 15.56 -0.20
N SER A 106 9.87 14.70 0.67
CA SER A 106 10.55 13.49 1.19
C SER A 106 11.05 12.55 0.09
N ALA A 107 10.40 12.54 -1.09
CA ALA A 107 10.83 11.73 -2.22
C ALA A 107 12.22 12.12 -2.73
N ARG A 108 12.56 13.41 -2.69
CA ARG A 108 13.90 13.91 -3.06
C ARG A 108 14.95 13.44 -2.06
N ASP A 109 14.64 13.53 -0.76
CA ASP A 109 15.56 13.13 0.30
C ASP A 109 15.82 11.63 0.25
N LEU A 110 14.78 10.82 0.04
CA LEU A 110 14.91 9.37 -0.18
C LEU A 110 15.83 9.06 -1.38
N GLY A 111 15.67 9.77 -2.50
CA GLY A 111 16.51 9.59 -3.68
C GLY A 111 17.98 10.02 -3.48
N GLY A 112 18.28 10.83 -2.47
CA GLY A 112 19.64 11.17 -2.08
C GLY A 112 20.32 10.12 -1.18
N ILE A 113 19.52 9.29 -0.50
CA ILE A 113 19.98 8.31 0.50
C ILE A 113 20.04 6.89 -0.08
N PHE A 114 19.03 6.52 -0.86
CA PHE A 114 18.89 5.18 -1.45
C PHE A 114 19.15 5.23 -2.95
N ASP A 115 19.97 4.31 -3.45
CA ASP A 115 20.38 4.27 -4.86
C ASP A 115 19.22 4.22 -5.85
N ARG A 116 18.13 3.53 -5.49
CA ARG A 116 16.96 3.34 -6.35
C ARG A 116 15.70 3.15 -5.52
N ALA A 117 14.68 3.94 -5.84
CA ALA A 117 13.31 3.69 -5.40
C ALA A 117 12.50 3.11 -6.58
N GLN A 118 11.72 2.07 -6.32
CA GLN A 118 10.80 1.49 -7.29
C GLN A 118 9.40 1.48 -6.71
N VAL A 119 8.49 2.22 -7.34
CA VAL A 119 7.06 2.19 -7.01
C VAL A 119 6.42 1.03 -7.76
N LEU A 120 5.61 0.25 -7.05
CA LEU A 120 4.83 -0.84 -7.62
C LEU A 120 3.36 -0.37 -7.71
N PRO A 121 2.88 0.04 -8.88
CA PRO A 121 1.51 0.50 -9.04
C PRO A 121 0.53 -0.67 -8.88
N MET A 122 -0.73 -0.33 -8.62
CA MET A 122 -1.82 -1.30 -8.63
C MET A 122 -2.05 -1.84 -10.04
N ILE A 123 -2.61 -3.05 -10.11
CA ILE A 123 -3.02 -3.63 -11.39
C ILE A 123 -4.13 -2.75 -11.95
N LYS A 124 -3.91 -2.16 -13.12
CA LYS A 124 -4.85 -1.26 -13.77
C LYS A 124 -6.16 -1.98 -14.12
N SER A 125 -7.13 -2.00 -13.20
CA SER A 125 -8.43 -2.69 -13.39
C SER A 125 -9.43 -1.87 -14.18
N HIS A 126 -9.19 -0.57 -14.31
CA HIS A 126 -10.02 0.39 -15.01
C HIS A 126 -9.17 1.49 -15.66
N GLU A 127 -9.75 2.17 -16.63
CA GLU A 127 -9.17 3.35 -17.26
C GLU A 127 -9.46 4.61 -16.42
N PRO A 128 -8.61 5.65 -16.49
CA PRO A 128 -8.88 6.94 -15.86
C PRO A 128 -10.24 7.53 -16.29
N GLN A 129 -10.95 8.18 -15.37
CA GLN A 129 -12.19 8.92 -15.66
C GLN A 129 -11.99 9.97 -16.74
N VAL A 130 -10.84 10.64 -16.75
CA VAL A 130 -10.46 11.64 -17.78
C VAL A 130 -10.36 11.05 -19.19
N SER A 131 -10.18 9.72 -19.30
CA SER A 131 -10.12 8.98 -20.56
C SER A 131 -11.45 8.29 -20.90
N GLY A 132 -12.53 8.59 -20.17
CA GLY A 132 -13.85 7.97 -20.32
C GLY A 132 -14.14 6.82 -19.35
N GLY A 133 -13.16 6.44 -18.52
CA GLY A 133 -13.32 5.38 -17.53
C GLY A 133 -13.57 4.00 -18.14
N GLY A 134 -14.15 3.10 -17.34
CA GLY A 134 -14.49 1.74 -17.75
C GLY A 134 -13.42 0.70 -17.42
N PRO A 135 -13.74 -0.60 -17.53
CA PRO A 135 -12.82 -1.67 -17.15
C PRO A 135 -11.65 -1.76 -18.13
N SER A 136 -10.45 -2.03 -17.61
CA SER A 136 -9.29 -2.39 -18.43
C SER A 136 -9.25 -3.91 -18.62
N PRO A 137 -9.49 -4.44 -19.84
CA PRO A 137 -9.56 -5.88 -20.06
C PRO A 137 -8.28 -6.61 -19.68
N ALA A 138 -7.12 -6.00 -19.96
CA ALA A 138 -5.81 -6.57 -19.64
C ALA A 138 -5.63 -6.71 -18.12
N GLY A 139 -5.90 -5.66 -17.35
CA GLY A 139 -5.77 -5.74 -15.89
C GLY A 139 -6.81 -6.65 -15.25
N VAL A 140 -8.05 -6.66 -15.74
CA VAL A 140 -9.07 -7.62 -15.30
C VAL A 140 -8.60 -9.06 -15.54
N GLN A 141 -8.02 -9.35 -16.70
CA GLN A 141 -7.46 -10.68 -16.98
C GLN A 141 -6.32 -11.02 -16.01
N ARG A 142 -5.41 -10.09 -15.72
CA ARG A 142 -4.34 -10.32 -14.72
C ARG A 142 -4.90 -10.63 -13.33
N LEU A 143 -5.96 -9.95 -12.91
CA LEU A 143 -6.64 -10.22 -11.63
C LEU A 143 -7.30 -11.59 -11.62
N ARG A 144 -7.95 -12.00 -12.72
CA ARG A 144 -8.48 -13.36 -12.89
C ARG A 144 -7.37 -14.41 -12.78
N ASP A 145 -6.22 -14.18 -13.41
CA ASP A 145 -5.07 -15.10 -13.33
C ASP A 145 -4.55 -15.23 -11.90
N ILE A 146 -4.54 -14.15 -11.11
CA ILE A 146 -4.15 -14.20 -9.69
C ILE A 146 -5.09 -15.09 -8.90
N ILE A 147 -6.41 -14.96 -9.10
CA ILE A 147 -7.39 -15.83 -8.43
C ILE A 147 -7.18 -17.29 -8.88
N GLY A 148 -7.06 -17.53 -10.19
CA GLY A 148 -6.87 -18.87 -10.78
C GLY A 148 -5.61 -19.59 -10.34
N ARG A 149 -4.55 -18.86 -9.96
CA ARG A 149 -3.33 -19.44 -9.36
C ARG A 149 -3.50 -19.85 -7.91
N ARG A 150 -4.57 -19.40 -7.23
CA ARG A 150 -4.82 -19.65 -5.81
C ARG A 150 -5.92 -20.67 -5.59
N ILE A 151 -6.93 -20.68 -6.45
CA ILE A 151 -8.10 -21.55 -6.34
C ILE A 151 -8.56 -22.01 -7.73
N ASP A 152 -9.27 -23.14 -7.79
CA ASP A 152 -9.99 -23.55 -8.99
C ASP A 152 -11.24 -22.69 -9.17
N VAL A 153 -11.12 -21.64 -9.98
CA VAL A 153 -12.20 -20.67 -10.22
C VAL A 153 -13.43 -21.32 -10.84
N GLY A 154 -13.26 -22.31 -11.71
CA GLY A 154 -14.38 -22.96 -12.40
C GLY A 154 -15.23 -23.83 -11.48
N VAL A 155 -14.66 -24.28 -10.36
CA VAL A 155 -15.35 -25.08 -9.34
C VAL A 155 -15.86 -24.20 -8.19
N LEU A 156 -15.06 -23.23 -7.77
CA LEU A 156 -15.29 -22.51 -6.51
C LEU A 156 -16.03 -21.18 -6.68
N CYS A 157 -16.24 -20.68 -7.88
CA CYS A 157 -16.87 -19.37 -8.10
C CYS A 157 -17.85 -19.39 -9.28
N GLU A 158 -18.93 -18.63 -9.15
CA GLU A 158 -19.72 -18.19 -10.30
C GLU A 158 -18.90 -17.17 -11.12
N PRO A 159 -18.98 -17.17 -12.47
CA PRO A 159 -18.24 -16.23 -13.31
C PRO A 159 -18.45 -14.76 -12.92
N GLU A 160 -19.68 -14.38 -12.58
CA GLU A 160 -20.07 -13.03 -12.19
C GLU A 160 -19.44 -12.61 -10.86
N ALA A 161 -19.20 -13.55 -9.94
CA ALA A 161 -18.50 -13.27 -8.69
C ALA A 161 -17.02 -12.93 -8.95
N VAL A 162 -16.38 -13.66 -9.87
CA VAL A 162 -14.98 -13.42 -10.27
C VAL A 162 -14.83 -12.04 -10.88
N GLU A 163 -15.72 -11.68 -11.79
CA GLU A 163 -15.75 -10.35 -12.43
C GLU A 163 -15.97 -9.24 -11.40
N TYR A 164 -16.87 -9.48 -10.44
CA TYR A 164 -17.11 -8.55 -9.34
C TYR A 164 -15.87 -8.34 -8.48
N PHE A 165 -15.15 -9.40 -8.11
CA PHE A 165 -13.91 -9.28 -7.34
C PHE A 165 -12.84 -8.44 -8.05
N CYS A 166 -12.70 -8.62 -9.36
CA CYS A 166 -11.73 -7.88 -10.17
C CYS A 166 -12.04 -6.38 -10.21
N GLN A 167 -13.32 -5.99 -10.16
CA GLN A 167 -13.74 -4.59 -10.14
C GLN A 167 -13.68 -3.99 -8.73
N ALA A 168 -14.10 -4.74 -7.71
CA ALA A 168 -14.23 -4.25 -6.34
C ALA A 168 -12.89 -4.01 -5.63
N CYS A 169 -11.82 -4.71 -6.03
CA CYS A 169 -10.53 -4.65 -5.36
C CYS A 169 -9.66 -3.44 -5.74
N GLY A 170 -10.07 -2.63 -6.74
CA GLY A 170 -9.26 -1.51 -7.23
C GLY A 170 -7.90 -1.94 -7.79
N GLY A 171 -7.73 -3.20 -8.21
CA GLY A 171 -6.43 -3.70 -8.65
C GLY A 171 -5.46 -4.10 -7.52
N HIS A 172 -5.88 -3.99 -6.26
CA HIS A 172 -5.08 -4.32 -5.10
C HIS A 172 -5.10 -5.83 -4.82
N PRO A 173 -3.96 -6.57 -4.94
CA PRO A 173 -3.98 -8.04 -4.82
C PRO A 173 -4.39 -8.56 -3.43
N ARG A 174 -4.03 -7.85 -2.35
CA ARG A 174 -4.46 -8.23 -0.98
C ARG A 174 -5.98 -8.09 -0.80
N ASP A 175 -6.58 -7.01 -1.28
CA ASP A 175 -8.01 -6.79 -1.18
C ASP A 175 -8.76 -7.77 -2.09
N LEU A 176 -8.26 -8.05 -3.30
CA LEU A 176 -8.77 -9.12 -4.16
C LEU A 176 -8.87 -10.45 -3.41
N MET A 177 -7.77 -10.90 -2.80
CA MET A 177 -7.76 -12.17 -2.06
C MET A 177 -8.56 -12.13 -0.77
N THR A 178 -8.70 -10.95 -0.15
CA THR A 178 -9.54 -10.77 1.03
C THR A 178 -11.02 -10.84 0.69
N LEU A 179 -11.44 -10.24 -0.43
CA LEU A 179 -12.80 -10.35 -0.93
C LEU A 179 -13.16 -11.80 -1.26
N VAL A 180 -12.28 -12.51 -1.98
CA VAL A 180 -12.48 -13.94 -2.29
C VAL A 180 -12.59 -14.75 -1.00
N ARG A 181 -11.64 -14.61 -0.06
CA ARG A 181 -11.66 -15.36 1.20
C ARG A 181 -12.91 -15.07 2.03
N ASN A 182 -13.24 -13.80 2.23
CA ASN A 182 -14.37 -13.41 3.09
C ASN A 182 -15.72 -13.78 2.45
N SER A 183 -15.79 -13.91 1.12
CA SER A 183 -17.01 -14.36 0.44
C SER A 183 -17.41 -15.80 0.78
N ILE A 184 -16.45 -16.64 1.18
CA ILE A 184 -16.70 -18.03 1.60
C ILE A 184 -17.64 -18.07 2.81
N GLU A 185 -17.55 -17.09 3.71
CA GLU A 185 -18.40 -16.99 4.92
C GLU A 185 -19.88 -16.72 4.57
N TYR A 186 -20.16 -16.28 3.35
CA TYR A 186 -21.50 -15.89 2.89
C TYR A 186 -22.11 -16.88 1.88
N VAL A 187 -21.46 -18.02 1.67
CA VAL A 187 -22.03 -19.12 0.89
C VAL A 187 -23.02 -19.87 1.79
N GLU A 188 -24.30 -19.57 1.62
CA GLU A 188 -25.40 -20.16 2.38
C GLU A 188 -25.73 -21.57 1.84
N ASP A 189 -25.36 -22.65 2.54
CA ASP A 189 -26.05 -23.96 2.56
C ASP A 189 -25.34 -24.92 3.55
N GLU A 190 -26.03 -25.40 4.59
CA GLU A 190 -25.48 -26.39 5.54
C GLU A 190 -25.32 -27.79 4.92
N ASN A 191 -26.00 -28.07 3.80
CA ASN A 191 -26.17 -29.43 3.30
C ASN A 191 -25.43 -29.73 1.99
N GLN A 192 -24.91 -28.72 1.26
CA GLN A 192 -24.17 -28.94 0.01
C GLN A 192 -23.09 -27.87 -0.25
N PRO A 193 -21.90 -28.25 -0.76
CA PRO A 193 -20.92 -27.29 -1.24
C PRO A 193 -21.48 -26.49 -2.41
N ARG A 194 -21.45 -25.16 -2.33
CA ARG A 194 -21.85 -24.26 -3.42
C ARG A 194 -20.67 -23.38 -3.84
N PRO A 195 -20.59 -23.00 -5.12
CA PRO A 195 -19.65 -21.99 -5.56
C PRO A 195 -19.96 -20.64 -4.90
N ILE A 196 -18.94 -19.79 -4.81
CA ILE A 196 -19.07 -18.41 -4.37
C ILE A 196 -19.95 -17.67 -5.37
N THR A 197 -21.06 -17.13 -4.87
CA THR A 197 -22.04 -16.41 -5.68
C THR A 197 -21.75 -14.92 -5.75
N LEU A 198 -22.35 -14.22 -6.74
CA LEU A 198 -22.30 -12.76 -6.80
C LEU A 198 -22.86 -12.10 -5.52
N ALA A 199 -23.88 -12.69 -4.89
CA ALA A 199 -24.45 -12.19 -3.65
C ALA A 199 -23.45 -12.29 -2.48
N ALA A 200 -22.75 -13.42 -2.37
CA ALA A 200 -21.69 -13.62 -1.38
C ALA A 200 -20.53 -12.63 -1.60
N ALA A 201 -20.14 -12.39 -2.86
CA ALA A 201 -19.12 -11.42 -3.22
C ALA A 201 -19.50 -9.98 -2.81
N ARG A 202 -20.74 -9.56 -3.08
CA ARG A 202 -21.28 -8.25 -2.67
C ARG A 202 -21.30 -8.08 -1.14
N ARG A 203 -21.65 -9.13 -0.40
CA ARG A 203 -21.64 -9.10 1.08
C ARG A 203 -20.22 -8.99 1.63
N ALA A 204 -19.26 -9.73 1.07
CA ALA A 204 -17.85 -9.65 1.47
C ALA A 204 -17.28 -8.24 1.29
N GLU A 205 -17.60 -7.58 0.17
CA GLU A 205 -17.18 -6.20 -0.06
C GLU A 205 -17.79 -5.22 0.96
N GLY A 206 -19.00 -5.49 1.46
CA GLY A 206 -19.63 -4.69 2.52
C GLY A 206 -18.75 -4.53 3.78
N GLN A 207 -17.94 -5.53 4.12
CA GLN A 207 -16.96 -5.43 5.21
C GLN A 207 -15.86 -4.41 4.89
N LEU A 208 -15.34 -4.42 3.66
CA LEU A 208 -14.31 -3.49 3.19
C LEU A 208 -14.84 -2.05 3.15
N VAL A 209 -16.06 -1.86 2.62
CA VAL A 209 -16.76 -0.56 2.65
C VAL A 209 -16.90 -0.06 4.08
N SER A 210 -17.31 -0.92 5.01
CA SER A 210 -17.48 -0.55 6.44
C SER A 210 -16.16 -0.23 7.14
N ALA A 211 -15.05 -0.82 6.71
CA ALA A 211 -13.72 -0.47 7.21
C ALA A 211 -13.32 0.94 6.76
N PHE A 212 -13.48 1.26 5.47
CA PHE A 212 -13.22 2.61 4.95
C PHE A 212 -14.12 3.68 5.58
N ALA A 213 -15.41 3.38 5.78
CA ALA A 213 -16.36 4.29 6.41
C ALA A 213 -15.92 4.76 7.81
N ARG A 214 -15.22 3.91 8.57
CA ARG A 214 -14.73 4.21 9.92
C ARG A 214 -13.38 4.92 9.93
N MET A 215 -12.62 4.81 8.85
CA MET A 215 -11.23 5.26 8.75
C MET A 215 -11.11 6.64 8.12
N ILE A 216 -11.95 6.96 7.13
CA ILE A 216 -11.84 8.18 6.33
C ILE A 216 -12.46 9.37 7.08
N PRO A 217 -11.71 10.46 7.32
CA PRO A 217 -12.25 11.71 7.85
C PRO A 217 -13.30 12.35 6.92
N GLU A 218 -14.30 13.02 7.49
CA GLU A 218 -15.39 13.65 6.70
C GLU A 218 -14.87 14.73 5.73
N ASP A 219 -13.85 15.49 6.12
CA ASP A 219 -13.26 16.55 5.29
C ASP A 219 -12.41 16.00 4.12
N TYR A 220 -12.25 14.68 4.02
CA TYR A 220 -11.52 14.04 2.93
C TYR A 220 -12.41 13.78 1.72
N PHE A 221 -13.74 13.71 1.87
CA PHE A 221 -14.63 13.29 0.77
C PHE A 221 -14.59 14.24 -0.43
N GLU A 222 -14.51 15.55 -0.24
CA GLU A 222 -14.35 16.50 -1.36
C GLU A 222 -13.03 16.29 -2.12
N LYS A 223 -11.95 16.02 -1.37
CA LYS A 223 -10.61 15.75 -1.93
C LYS A 223 -10.62 14.42 -2.70
N LEU A 224 -11.23 13.38 -2.14
CA LEU A 224 -11.40 12.07 -2.79
C LEU A 224 -12.21 12.21 -4.09
N VAL A 225 -13.32 12.96 -4.08
CA VAL A 225 -14.09 13.25 -5.30
C VAL A 225 -13.23 13.94 -6.35
N ALA A 226 -12.35 14.88 -5.95
CA ALA A 226 -11.41 15.52 -6.86
C ALA A 226 -10.38 14.55 -7.43
N VAL A 227 -9.84 13.65 -6.62
CA VAL A 227 -8.94 12.60 -7.09
C VAL A 227 -9.66 11.73 -8.12
N HIS A 228 -10.88 11.27 -7.83
CA HIS A 228 -11.63 10.40 -8.75
C HIS A 228 -11.91 11.06 -10.10
N GLN A 229 -12.34 12.33 -10.10
CA GLN A 229 -12.67 13.06 -11.33
C GLN A 229 -11.46 13.45 -12.17
N THR A 230 -10.32 13.74 -11.54
CA THR A 230 -9.12 14.25 -12.23
C THR A 230 -8.05 13.19 -12.44
N ASN A 231 -8.17 12.07 -11.73
CA ASN A 231 -7.17 11.02 -11.58
C ASN A 231 -5.79 11.51 -11.12
N LYS A 232 -5.76 12.62 -10.37
CA LYS A 232 -4.55 13.25 -9.87
C LYS A 232 -4.67 13.56 -8.39
N ILE A 233 -3.56 13.46 -7.69
CA ILE A 233 -3.44 13.90 -6.30
C ILE A 233 -2.68 15.21 -6.19
N LYS A 234 -2.95 15.97 -5.13
CA LYS A 234 -2.01 17.01 -4.67
C LYS A 234 -0.88 16.34 -3.89
N LYS A 235 0.29 16.98 -3.86
CA LYS A 235 1.45 16.52 -3.09
C LYS A 235 1.45 17.11 -1.68
N ASP A 236 0.29 17.05 -1.01
CA ASP A 236 0.08 17.56 0.34
C ASP A 236 -0.10 16.42 1.36
N ASP A 237 -0.13 16.78 2.64
CA ASP A 237 -0.18 15.84 3.76
C ASP A 237 -1.45 14.95 3.75
N ASP A 238 -2.60 15.49 3.32
CA ASP A 238 -3.85 14.75 3.28
C ASP A 238 -3.82 13.67 2.20
N HIS A 239 -3.32 14.00 1.00
CA HIS A 239 -3.20 13.01 -0.07
C HIS A 239 -2.13 11.96 0.24
N GLN A 240 -1.04 12.34 0.91
CA GLN A 240 -0.08 11.36 1.43
C GLN A 240 -0.75 10.40 2.44
N LYS A 241 -1.60 10.90 3.34
CA LYS A 241 -2.40 10.06 4.26
C LYS A 241 -3.40 9.18 3.49
N MET A 242 -4.00 9.67 2.42
CA MET A 242 -4.90 8.89 1.57
C MET A 242 -4.19 7.72 0.87
N LEU A 243 -2.98 7.97 0.33
CA LEU A 243 -2.12 6.94 -0.22
C LEU A 243 -1.69 5.91 0.84
N PHE A 244 -1.27 6.38 2.02
CA PHE A 244 -0.86 5.51 3.12
C PHE A 244 -2.00 4.62 3.62
N SER A 245 -3.21 5.17 3.73
CA SER A 245 -4.42 4.44 4.12
C SER A 245 -5.04 3.62 2.99
N GLN A 246 -4.48 3.70 1.78
CA GLN A 246 -4.96 2.99 0.59
C GLN A 246 -6.40 3.37 0.19
N SER A 247 -6.91 4.51 0.67
CA SER A 247 -8.18 5.09 0.19
C SER A 247 -8.02 5.70 -1.21
N VAL A 248 -6.79 6.10 -1.55
CA VAL A 248 -6.35 6.42 -2.92
C VAL A 248 -5.27 5.42 -3.32
N LEU A 249 -5.36 4.95 -4.56
CA LEU A 249 -4.47 3.97 -5.17
C LEU A 249 -3.74 4.61 -6.36
N GLU A 250 -2.49 4.20 -6.57
CA GLU A 250 -1.69 4.60 -7.74
C GLU A 250 -1.73 3.50 -8.81
N TYR A 251 -1.81 3.92 -10.06
CA TYR A 251 -1.74 3.09 -11.26
C TYR A 251 -0.70 3.67 -12.22
N ALA A 252 -0.16 2.80 -13.06
CA ALA A 252 0.66 3.21 -14.20
C ALA A 252 0.16 2.51 -15.46
N ASP A 253 0.37 3.14 -16.60
CA ASP A 253 0.18 2.48 -17.88
C ASP A 253 1.34 1.51 -18.13
N GLU A 254 1.05 0.39 -18.80
CA GLU A 254 2.12 -0.51 -19.23
C GLU A 254 3.02 0.21 -20.24
N PRO A 255 4.36 0.03 -20.16
CA PRO A 255 5.27 0.47 -21.21
C PRO A 255 4.83 -0.14 -22.54
N ASP A 256 4.95 0.61 -23.63
CA ASP A 256 4.69 0.03 -24.95
C ASP A 256 5.71 -1.07 -25.29
N GLU A 257 5.37 -1.97 -26.23
CA GLU A 257 6.26 -3.07 -26.65
C GLU A 257 7.58 -2.58 -27.27
N ALA A 258 7.65 -1.29 -27.65
CA ALA A 258 8.84 -0.64 -28.16
C ALA A 258 9.81 -0.20 -27.04
N GLY A 259 9.43 -0.34 -25.77
CA GLY A 259 10.20 0.14 -24.63
C GLY A 259 10.45 1.64 -24.71
N SER A 260 9.55 2.38 -25.37
CA SER A 260 9.65 3.83 -25.37
C SER A 260 9.42 4.29 -23.93
N ASP A 261 10.42 4.95 -23.37
CA ASP A 261 10.31 5.81 -22.18
C ASP A 261 9.39 7.00 -22.48
N THR A 262 8.22 6.77 -23.09
CA THR A 262 7.11 7.69 -22.87
C THR A 262 6.69 7.47 -21.42
N GLU A 263 7.42 8.15 -20.53
CA GLU A 263 7.13 8.29 -19.10
C GLU A 263 5.70 8.82 -18.98
N LYS A 264 4.72 7.93 -19.03
CA LYS A 264 3.37 8.26 -18.67
C LYS A 264 3.40 8.45 -17.16
N GLU A 265 3.11 9.68 -16.75
CA GLU A 265 2.97 10.00 -15.34
C GLU A 265 2.02 8.98 -14.68
N PRO A 266 2.35 8.48 -13.48
CA PRO A 266 1.41 7.66 -12.73
C PRO A 266 0.13 8.45 -12.48
N TRP A 267 -0.99 7.75 -12.41
CA TRP A 267 -2.29 8.33 -12.14
C TRP A 267 -2.91 7.66 -10.92
N HIS A 268 -3.92 8.30 -10.36
CA HIS A 268 -4.51 7.88 -9.09
C HIS A 268 -6.01 7.74 -9.21
N ASP A 269 -6.58 6.83 -8.43
CA ASP A 269 -8.03 6.81 -8.22
C ASP A 269 -8.36 6.40 -6.79
N VAL A 270 -9.56 6.78 -6.37
CA VAL A 270 -10.16 6.40 -5.11
C VAL A 270 -10.50 4.91 -5.16
N HIS A 271 -10.15 4.18 -4.10
CA HIS A 271 -10.46 2.76 -3.99
C HIS A 271 -11.98 2.50 -4.23
N PRO A 272 -12.41 1.52 -5.06
CA PRO A 272 -13.82 1.32 -5.41
C PRO A 272 -14.77 1.17 -4.21
N ALA A 273 -14.35 0.47 -3.15
CA ALA A 273 -15.11 0.39 -1.90
C ALA A 273 -15.41 1.78 -1.25
N VAL A 274 -14.50 2.75 -1.38
CA VAL A 274 -14.71 4.13 -0.91
C VAL A 274 -15.76 4.84 -1.77
N GLN A 275 -15.77 4.60 -3.08
CA GLN A 275 -16.76 5.18 -3.99
C GLN A 275 -18.20 4.73 -3.68
N LYS A 276 -18.37 3.59 -2.98
CA LYS A 276 -19.68 3.08 -2.52
C LYS A 276 -20.21 3.77 -1.27
N LEU A 277 -19.37 4.51 -0.54
CA LEU A 277 -19.78 5.24 0.65
C LEU A 277 -20.85 6.27 0.31
N LYS A 278 -21.78 6.47 1.25
CA LYS A 278 -22.85 7.46 1.10
C LYS A 278 -22.26 8.87 1.00
N SER A 279 -21.37 9.23 1.92
CA SER A 279 -20.72 10.55 1.95
C SER A 279 -19.95 10.86 0.65
N PHE A 280 -19.26 9.87 0.07
CA PHE A 280 -18.59 10.03 -1.22
C PHE A 280 -19.59 10.33 -2.35
N ARG A 281 -20.69 9.55 -2.43
CA ARG A 281 -21.72 9.74 -3.47
C ARG A 281 -22.46 11.07 -3.33
N GLU A 282 -22.72 11.51 -2.09
CA GLU A 282 -23.31 12.82 -1.82
C GLU A 282 -22.38 13.95 -2.28
N ALA A 283 -21.11 13.92 -1.89
CA ALA A 283 -20.11 14.90 -2.33
C ALA A 283 -19.92 14.92 -3.86
N LEU A 284 -19.94 13.75 -4.51
CA LEU A 284 -19.84 13.64 -5.97
C LEU A 284 -21.04 14.30 -6.68
N ASN A 285 -22.25 14.06 -6.15
CA ASN A 285 -23.48 14.64 -6.71
C ASN A 285 -23.55 16.15 -6.53
N GLU A 286 -23.13 16.68 -5.37
CA GLU A 286 -23.07 18.11 -5.11
C GLU A 286 -22.16 18.84 -6.09
N ARG A 287 -21.00 18.24 -6.40
CA ARG A 287 -20.03 18.81 -7.35
C ARG A 287 -20.43 18.66 -8.81
N SER A 288 -21.32 17.72 -9.12
CA SER A 288 -21.84 17.50 -10.47
C SER A 288 -23.05 18.40 -10.79
N ARG A 289 -23.58 19.13 -9.80
CA ARG A 289 -24.63 20.13 -10.03
C ARG A 289 -24.03 21.34 -10.75
N PRO A 290 -24.62 21.81 -11.86
CA PRO A 290 -24.20 23.07 -12.47
C PRO A 290 -24.37 24.18 -11.43
N ALA A 291 -23.38 25.08 -11.34
CA ALA A 291 -23.49 26.28 -10.53
C ALA A 291 -24.74 27.03 -10.98
N VAL A 292 -25.73 27.13 -10.10
CA VAL A 292 -26.90 27.96 -10.35
C VAL A 292 -26.39 29.40 -10.34
N GLU A 293 -26.30 30.01 -11.53
CA GLU A 293 -26.02 31.44 -11.69
C GLU A 293 -27.07 32.23 -10.89
N SER A 294 -26.61 32.93 -9.86
CA SER A 294 -27.38 33.93 -9.10
C SER A 294 -27.16 35.31 -9.67
#